data_AF-A0A067SBQ4-F1
#
_entry.id   AF-A0A067SBQ4-F1
#
_cell.length_a   1.000
_cell.length_b   1.000
_cell.length_c   1.000
_cell.angle_alpha   90.00
_cell.angle_beta   90.00
_cell.angle_gamma   90.00
#
_symmetry.space_group_name_H-M   'P 1'
#
loop_
_entity.id
_entity.type
_entity.pdbx_description
1 polymer ?
#
loop_
_entity_poly.entity_id
_entity_poly.type
_entity_poly.pdbx_seq_one_letter_code
_entity_poly.pdbx_strand_id
1 'polypeptide(L)'
;LIRAKKAPRGAIAPLSIQPDGLFKLDVDDDIWQDVGLTDENDDDFEVPAWLGNDDVRSGIKALLDYERCVEEERRLIAEKLSMIQWICEEWTVVMNAIIWSEKDPDLVFQLNGRKSHLLRLCVTWEPYVRIIPLSADVAWGPNDEELADARAYEFNENTQESDMFQENSVISIAEEEEIEWSGSDDEENDAEVVDDMESDALQDNFR
;
A
#
# COMPACT_ATOMS: atom_id res chain seq x y z
N LEU A 1 55.70 5.37 19.40
CA LEU A 1 54.36 4.76 19.56
C LEU A 1 53.56 4.80 18.25
N ILE A 2 53.33 5.98 17.64
CA ILE A 2 52.60 6.12 16.36
C ILE A 2 53.24 5.31 15.21
N ARG A 3 54.58 5.38 15.06
CA ARG A 3 55.33 4.61 14.05
C ARG A 3 55.30 3.08 14.25
N ALA A 4 54.93 2.62 15.44
CA ALA A 4 54.88 1.21 15.82
C ALA A 4 53.44 0.64 15.81
N LYS A 5 52.43 1.43 15.45
CA LYS A 5 50.99 1.08 15.46
C LYS A 5 50.54 0.34 16.73
N LYS A 6 51.11 0.69 17.88
CA LYS A 6 50.76 0.08 19.18
C LYS A 6 50.06 1.10 20.06
N ALA A 7 48.91 0.68 20.60
CA ALA A 7 48.15 1.46 21.56
C ALA A 7 48.96 1.69 22.84
N PRO A 8 48.84 2.87 23.50
CA PRO A 8 49.46 3.13 24.80
C PRO A 8 49.04 2.12 25.86
N ARG A 9 49.92 1.88 26.86
CA ARG A 9 49.57 1.00 28.00
C ARG A 9 48.40 1.60 28.78
N GLY A 10 47.34 0.83 28.95
CA GLY A 10 46.10 1.26 29.61
C GLY A 10 45.03 1.81 28.67
N ALA A 11 45.28 1.85 27.36
CA ALA A 11 44.24 2.19 26.40
C ALA A 11 43.24 1.03 26.30
N ILE A 12 42.02 1.27 26.75
CA ILE A 12 40.87 0.39 26.55
C ILE A 12 40.22 0.85 25.24
N ALA A 13 40.05 -0.06 24.29
CA ALA A 13 39.34 0.25 23.06
C ALA A 13 37.87 0.56 23.40
N PRO A 14 37.29 1.67 22.88
CA PRO A 14 35.87 1.91 23.02
C PRO A 14 35.08 0.76 22.39
N LEU A 15 33.86 0.54 22.90
CA LEU A 15 32.96 -0.48 22.39
C LEU A 15 32.70 -0.23 20.89
N SER A 16 32.71 -1.30 20.10
CA SER A 16 32.47 -1.22 18.65
C SER A 16 31.04 -0.74 18.40
N ILE A 17 30.91 0.37 17.69
CA ILE A 17 29.61 0.87 17.24
C ILE A 17 29.16 -0.04 16.10
N GLN A 18 27.95 -0.59 16.20
CA GLN A 18 27.34 -1.35 15.11
C GLN A 18 26.96 -0.36 13.99
N PRO A 19 27.47 -0.52 12.75
CA PRO A 19 27.18 0.41 11.66
C PRO A 19 25.74 0.27 11.14
N ASP A 20 25.15 -0.90 11.33
CA ASP A 20 23.78 -1.18 10.93
C ASP A 20 22.80 -0.37 11.79
N GLY A 21 22.11 0.57 11.15
CA GLY A 21 21.14 1.44 11.82
C GLY A 21 21.72 2.74 12.38
N LEU A 22 23.05 2.93 12.37
CA LEU A 22 23.69 4.16 12.87
C LEU A 22 23.25 5.43 12.11
N PHE A 23 22.84 5.25 10.84
CA PHE A 23 22.28 6.28 9.98
C PHE A 23 20.81 6.04 9.61
N LYS A 24 20.14 5.06 10.21
CA LYS A 24 18.68 4.89 10.10
C LYS A 24 17.97 5.75 11.15
N LEU A 25 18.48 6.96 11.29
CA LEU A 25 18.01 7.94 12.22
C LEU A 25 16.88 8.70 11.52
N ASP A 26 15.63 8.42 11.88
CA ASP A 26 14.50 9.19 11.36
C ASP A 26 14.27 10.45 12.19
N VAL A 27 13.61 11.45 11.62
CA VAL A 27 13.22 12.68 12.33
C VAL A 27 12.25 12.37 13.47
N ASP A 28 11.54 11.25 13.38
CA ASP A 28 10.60 10.77 14.40
C ASP A 28 11.27 10.02 15.55
N ASP A 29 12.58 9.73 15.48
CA ASP A 29 13.29 9.01 16.54
C ASP A 29 13.41 9.83 17.83
N ASP A 30 13.19 9.16 18.97
CA ASP A 30 13.14 9.79 20.31
C ASP A 30 14.42 10.52 20.74
N ILE A 31 15.55 10.23 20.09
CA ILE A 31 16.82 10.94 20.34
C ILE A 31 16.77 12.42 19.93
N TRP A 32 15.89 12.81 19.01
CA TRP A 32 15.67 14.20 18.64
C TRP A 32 14.77 14.93 19.65
N GLN A 33 14.20 14.18 20.61
CA GLN A 33 13.37 14.70 21.69
C GLN A 33 14.12 14.79 23.03
N ASP A 34 15.44 14.49 23.07
CA ASP A 34 16.21 14.52 24.31
C ASP A 34 16.55 15.96 24.70
N VAL A 35 15.80 16.50 25.67
CA VAL A 35 15.88 17.89 26.17
C VAL A 35 16.93 18.06 27.28
N GLY A 36 17.72 17.02 27.57
CA GLY A 36 18.67 16.99 28.69
C GLY A 36 19.99 17.74 28.46
N LEU A 37 20.15 18.46 27.35
CA LEU A 37 21.39 19.20 27.02
C LEU A 37 21.36 20.66 27.51
N THR A 38 20.89 20.89 28.74
CA THR A 38 20.99 22.22 29.37
C THR A 38 22.38 22.40 30.01
N ASP A 39 23.11 23.45 29.65
CA ASP A 39 24.39 23.82 30.30
C ASP A 39 24.12 24.63 31.59
N GLU A 40 25.09 24.71 32.50
CA GLU A 40 25.03 25.55 33.72
C GLU A 40 24.89 27.06 33.41
N ASN A 41 25.01 27.44 32.13
CA ASN A 41 24.89 28.79 31.60
C ASN A 41 23.56 29.07 30.89
N ASP A 42 22.65 28.10 30.75
CA ASP A 42 21.32 28.37 30.23
C ASP A 42 20.56 29.17 31.28
N ASP A 43 20.13 30.38 30.91
CA ASP A 43 19.30 31.25 31.75
C ASP A 43 18.14 30.45 32.37
N ASP A 44 17.76 30.75 33.63
CA ASP A 44 16.67 30.14 34.42
C ASP A 44 15.26 30.29 33.79
N PHE A 45 15.14 30.41 32.47
CA PHE A 45 13.88 30.32 31.77
C PHE A 45 13.31 28.92 31.95
N GLU A 46 12.20 28.85 32.67
CA GLU A 46 11.40 27.64 32.84
C GLU A 46 11.15 27.00 31.48
N VAL A 47 11.63 25.76 31.29
CA VAL A 47 11.49 25.01 30.04
C VAL A 47 10.01 25.00 29.65
N PRO A 48 9.64 25.46 28.44
CA PRO A 48 8.25 25.48 28.02
C PRO A 48 7.59 24.11 28.16
N ALA A 49 6.35 24.06 28.65
CA ALA A 49 5.68 22.80 28.95
C ALA A 49 5.54 21.87 27.72
N TRP A 50 5.39 22.42 26.52
CA TRP A 50 5.35 21.61 25.28
C TRP A 50 6.68 20.89 24.98
N LEU A 51 7.78 21.31 25.61
CA LEU A 51 9.10 20.73 25.48
C LEU A 51 9.47 19.89 26.71
N GLY A 52 9.26 20.41 27.91
CA GLY A 52 9.71 19.78 29.16
C GLY A 52 8.68 18.92 29.89
N ASN A 53 7.41 18.88 29.46
CA ASN A 53 6.36 18.08 30.09
C ASN A 53 5.86 17.00 29.13
N ASP A 54 6.08 15.74 29.50
CA ASP A 54 5.69 14.56 28.71
C ASP A 54 4.19 14.42 28.52
N ASP A 55 3.37 14.79 29.52
CA ASP A 55 1.92 14.77 29.41
C ASP A 55 1.44 15.80 28.38
N VAL A 56 2.07 16.98 28.37
CA VAL A 56 1.74 18.04 27.39
C VAL A 56 2.17 17.63 25.98
N ARG A 57 3.37 17.07 25.82
CA ARG A 57 3.85 16.51 24.53
C ARG A 57 2.93 15.41 24.02
N SER A 58 2.58 14.45 24.87
CA SER A 58 1.69 13.35 24.53
C SER A 58 0.29 13.86 24.18
N GLY A 59 -0.20 14.87 24.91
CA GLY A 59 -1.47 15.53 24.60
C GLY A 59 -1.48 16.25 23.26
N ILE A 60 -0.39 16.95 22.90
CA ILE A 60 -0.24 17.59 21.59
C ILE A 60 -0.24 16.55 20.47
N LYS A 61 0.54 15.47 20.60
CA LYS A 61 0.57 14.38 19.60
C LYS A 61 -0.82 13.77 19.43
N ALA A 62 -1.51 13.44 20.53
CA ALA A 62 -2.86 12.88 20.49
C ALA A 62 -3.89 13.83 19.84
N LEU A 63 -3.77 15.15 20.09
CA LEU A 63 -4.64 16.13 19.46
C LEU A 63 -4.41 16.20 17.94
N LEU A 64 -3.15 16.23 17.50
CA LEU A 64 -2.79 16.26 16.09
C LEU A 64 -3.23 14.99 15.37
N ASP A 65 -3.05 13.82 15.99
CA ASP A 65 -3.51 12.54 15.43
C ASP A 65 -5.04 12.51 15.32
N TYR A 66 -5.75 13.01 16.34
CA TYR A 66 -7.20 13.13 16.28
C TYR A 66 -7.65 14.05 15.12
N GLU A 67 -7.04 15.23 14.98
CA GLU A 67 -7.35 16.15 13.89
C GLU A 67 -7.08 15.52 12.51
N ARG A 68 -5.97 14.78 12.38
CA ARG A 68 -5.63 14.03 11.17
C ARG A 68 -6.65 12.94 10.87
N CYS A 69 -7.11 12.19 11.87
CA CYS A 69 -8.17 11.20 11.69
C CYS A 69 -9.48 11.84 11.21
N VAL A 70 -9.85 12.99 11.78
CA VAL A 70 -11.06 13.74 11.36
C VAL A 70 -10.94 14.25 9.92
N GLU A 71 -9.76 14.72 9.52
CA GLU A 71 -9.50 15.11 8.14
C GLU A 71 -9.57 13.91 7.19
N GLU A 72 -8.91 12.80 7.54
CA GLU A 72 -8.88 11.58 6.74
C GLU A 72 -10.30 11.01 6.55
N GLU A 73 -11.11 10.97 7.61
CA GLU A 73 -12.51 10.53 7.52
C GLU A 73 -13.30 11.37 6.52
N ARG A 74 -13.15 12.70 6.55
CA ARG A 74 -13.82 13.60 5.58
C ARG A 74 -13.34 13.33 4.15
N ARG A 75 -12.05 13.08 3.95
CA ARG A 75 -11.48 12.77 2.63
C ARG A 75 -12.05 11.45 2.10
N LEU A 76 -12.03 10.40 2.92
CA LEU A 76 -12.57 9.09 2.55
C LEU A 76 -14.06 9.15 2.18
N ILE A 77 -14.85 9.95 2.90
CA ILE A 77 -16.27 10.18 2.56
C ILE A 77 -16.41 10.87 1.20
N ALA A 78 -15.60 11.91 0.93
CA ALA A 78 -15.64 12.61 -0.35
C ALA A 78 -15.21 11.73 -1.54
N GLU A 79 -14.19 10.90 -1.34
CA GLU A 79 -13.73 9.91 -2.33
C GLU A 79 -14.80 8.86 -2.59
N LYS A 80 -15.40 8.28 -1.55
CA LYS A 80 -16.53 7.34 -1.66
C LYS A 80 -17.68 7.93 -2.48
N LEU A 81 -18.08 9.18 -2.20
CA LEU A 81 -19.13 9.85 -2.96
C LEU A 81 -18.75 10.03 -4.43
N SER A 82 -17.50 10.41 -4.69
CA SER A 82 -17.00 10.58 -6.07
C SER A 82 -17.00 9.26 -6.84
N MET A 83 -16.60 8.17 -6.19
CA MET A 83 -16.65 6.81 -6.78
C MET A 83 -18.08 6.39 -7.10
N ILE A 84 -19.02 6.60 -6.18
CA ILE A 84 -20.44 6.25 -6.37
C ILE A 84 -21.07 7.11 -7.48
N GLN A 85 -20.77 8.40 -7.51
CA GLN A 85 -21.26 9.27 -8.58
C GLN A 85 -20.73 8.81 -9.95
N TRP A 86 -19.42 8.55 -10.03
CA TRP A 86 -18.78 8.10 -11.26
C TRP A 86 -19.38 6.78 -11.76
N ILE A 87 -19.58 5.79 -10.89
CA ILE A 87 -20.12 4.50 -11.32
C ILE A 87 -21.58 4.64 -11.80
N CYS A 88 -22.38 5.48 -11.15
CA CYS A 88 -23.76 5.73 -11.57
C CYS A 88 -23.84 6.42 -12.94
N GLU A 89 -22.98 7.41 -13.18
CA GLU A 89 -22.88 8.10 -14.47
C GLU A 89 -22.42 7.14 -15.57
N GLU A 90 -21.31 6.42 -15.36
CA GLU A 90 -20.78 5.44 -16.32
C GLU A 90 -21.80 4.36 -16.65
N TRP A 91 -22.48 3.83 -15.63
CA TRP A 91 -23.51 2.81 -15.81
C TRP A 91 -24.65 3.32 -16.68
N THR A 92 -25.14 4.53 -16.40
CA THR A 92 -26.22 5.17 -17.16
C THR A 92 -25.81 5.37 -18.63
N VAL A 93 -24.59 5.83 -18.87
CA VAL A 93 -24.06 6.03 -20.22
C VAL A 93 -23.96 4.70 -20.98
N VAL A 94 -23.41 3.65 -20.36
CA VAL A 94 -23.27 2.34 -21.00
C VAL A 94 -24.63 1.73 -21.32
N MET A 95 -25.60 1.79 -20.40
CA MET A 95 -26.95 1.28 -20.65
C MET A 95 -27.63 2.01 -21.80
N ASN A 96 -27.55 3.35 -21.82
CA ASN A 96 -28.12 4.14 -22.91
C ASN A 96 -27.43 3.84 -24.24
N ALA A 97 -26.11 3.67 -24.24
CA ALA A 97 -25.36 3.31 -25.44
C ALA A 97 -25.82 1.95 -25.99
N ILE A 98 -26.00 0.94 -25.15
CA ILE A 98 -26.50 -0.39 -25.55
C ILE A 98 -27.86 -0.28 -26.23
N ILE A 99 -28.77 0.51 -25.65
CA ILE A 99 -30.13 0.72 -26.19
C ILE A 99 -30.05 1.42 -27.56
N TRP A 100 -29.18 2.41 -27.71
CA TRP A 100 -29.07 3.16 -28.96
C TRP A 100 -28.30 2.42 -30.06
N SER A 101 -27.40 1.52 -29.70
CA SER A 101 -26.59 0.73 -30.63
C SER A 101 -27.23 -0.60 -31.04
N GLU A 102 -28.51 -0.84 -30.76
CA GLU A 102 -29.20 -2.13 -30.99
C GLU A 102 -28.98 -2.70 -32.42
N LYS A 103 -28.77 -1.83 -33.40
CA LYS A 103 -28.58 -2.22 -34.81
C LYS A 103 -27.16 -2.67 -35.17
N ASP A 104 -26.19 -2.44 -34.28
CA ASP A 104 -24.79 -2.79 -34.48
C ASP A 104 -24.37 -3.87 -33.46
N PRO A 105 -24.36 -5.16 -33.85
CA PRO A 105 -24.09 -6.25 -32.94
C PRO A 105 -22.66 -6.24 -32.39
N ASP A 106 -21.68 -5.75 -33.15
CA ASP A 106 -20.29 -5.69 -32.72
C ASP A 106 -20.11 -4.63 -31.63
N LEU A 107 -20.76 -3.47 -31.80
CA LEU A 107 -20.77 -2.41 -30.79
C LEU A 107 -21.50 -2.85 -29.52
N VAL A 108 -22.64 -3.52 -29.65
CA VAL A 108 -23.39 -4.07 -28.51
C VAL A 108 -22.55 -5.09 -27.74
N PHE A 109 -21.80 -5.95 -28.43
CA PHE A 109 -20.91 -6.91 -27.75
C PHE A 109 -19.86 -6.19 -26.88
N GLN A 110 -19.19 -5.18 -27.43
CA GLN A 110 -18.19 -4.40 -26.68
C GLN A 110 -18.80 -3.67 -25.48
N LEU A 111 -19.99 -3.08 -25.64
CA LEU A 111 -20.68 -2.40 -24.56
C LEU A 111 -21.15 -3.37 -23.46
N ASN A 112 -21.55 -4.59 -23.80
CA ASN A 112 -21.82 -5.63 -22.80
C ASN A 112 -20.54 -6.05 -22.07
N GLY A 113 -19.40 -6.14 -22.76
CA GLY A 113 -18.11 -6.34 -22.10
C GLY A 113 -17.79 -5.24 -21.09
N ARG A 114 -18.04 -3.98 -21.45
CA ARG A 114 -17.90 -2.82 -20.53
C ARG A 114 -18.88 -2.92 -19.35
N LYS A 115 -20.13 -3.31 -19.58
CA LYS A 115 -21.12 -3.56 -18.52
C LYS A 115 -20.61 -4.60 -17.51
N SER A 116 -20.14 -5.75 -17.99
CA SER A 116 -19.60 -6.81 -17.13
C SER A 116 -18.37 -6.34 -16.34
N HIS A 117 -17.49 -5.55 -16.95
CA HIS A 117 -16.35 -4.95 -16.26
C HIS A 117 -16.79 -4.01 -15.12
N LEU A 118 -17.78 -3.14 -15.37
CA LEU A 118 -18.31 -2.24 -14.33
C LEU A 118 -18.93 -3.02 -13.17
N LEU A 119 -19.65 -4.11 -13.44
CA LEU A 119 -20.20 -4.98 -12.40
C LEU A 119 -19.11 -5.59 -11.51
N ARG A 120 -18.07 -6.18 -12.11
CA ARG A 120 -16.91 -6.72 -11.38
C ARG A 120 -16.24 -5.66 -10.52
N LEU A 121 -16.10 -4.45 -11.05
CA LEU A 121 -15.51 -3.33 -10.32
C LEU A 121 -16.34 -2.99 -9.07
N CYS A 122 -17.67 -2.94 -9.18
CA CYS A 122 -18.56 -2.74 -8.04
C CYS A 122 -18.40 -3.84 -7.00
N VAL A 123 -18.40 -5.11 -7.41
CA VAL A 123 -18.24 -6.27 -6.50
C VAL A 123 -16.91 -6.21 -5.75
N THR A 124 -15.84 -5.83 -6.44
CA THR A 124 -14.50 -5.70 -5.85
C THR A 124 -14.43 -4.56 -4.84
N TRP A 125 -15.04 -3.41 -5.13
CA TRP A 125 -14.95 -2.20 -4.30
C TRP A 125 -15.90 -2.20 -3.11
N GLU A 126 -17.08 -2.79 -3.26
CA GLU A 126 -18.13 -2.83 -2.24
C GLU A 126 -17.63 -3.17 -0.82
N PRO A 127 -16.87 -4.26 -0.58
CA PRO A 127 -16.47 -4.63 0.79
C PRO A 127 -15.58 -3.58 1.47
N TYR A 128 -14.71 -2.91 0.71
CA TYR A 128 -13.80 -1.89 1.24
C TYR A 128 -14.53 -0.57 1.50
N VAL A 129 -15.42 -0.19 0.58
CA VAL A 129 -16.12 1.10 0.63
C VAL A 129 -17.30 1.07 1.61
N ARG A 130 -17.86 -0.11 1.91
CA ARG A 130 -18.95 -0.26 2.88
C ARG A 130 -18.55 0.12 4.31
N ILE A 131 -17.28 -0.03 4.66
CA ILE A 131 -16.75 0.29 6.00
C ILE A 131 -16.77 1.80 6.27
N ILE A 132 -16.65 2.62 5.23
CA ILE A 132 -16.64 4.09 5.34
C ILE A 132 -18.07 4.57 5.67
N PRO A 133 -18.29 5.24 6.81
CA PRO A 133 -19.62 5.67 7.24
C PRO A 133 -20.17 6.69 6.25
N LEU A 134 -21.33 6.38 5.66
CA LEU A 134 -22.07 7.33 4.81
C LEU A 134 -23.47 7.48 5.39
N SER A 135 -23.95 8.73 5.48
CA SER A 135 -25.25 9.06 6.08
C SER A 135 -26.47 8.65 5.25
N ALA A 136 -26.27 8.20 4.01
CA ALA A 136 -27.31 7.78 3.10
C ALA A 136 -26.96 6.44 2.46
N ASP A 137 -27.96 5.57 2.33
CA ASP A 137 -27.94 4.41 1.45
C ASP A 137 -28.01 4.90 0.00
N VAL A 138 -26.86 5.34 -0.53
CA VAL A 138 -26.73 5.69 -1.95
C VAL A 138 -26.51 4.39 -2.71
N ALA A 139 -27.49 4.02 -3.54
CA ALA A 139 -27.40 2.85 -4.38
C ALA A 139 -26.25 3.00 -5.38
N TRP A 140 -25.48 1.93 -5.55
CA TRP A 140 -24.52 1.81 -6.65
C TRP A 140 -25.33 1.60 -7.91
N GLY A 141 -25.02 2.30 -9.01
CA GLY A 141 -25.84 2.35 -10.22
C GLY A 141 -26.47 1.03 -10.72
N PRO A 142 -25.78 -0.13 -10.69
CA PRO A 142 -26.35 -1.42 -11.09
C PRO A 142 -27.44 -1.91 -10.15
N ASN A 143 -28.39 -2.69 -10.67
CA ASN A 143 -29.45 -3.26 -9.82
C ASN A 143 -28.88 -4.37 -8.92
N ASP A 144 -29.45 -4.56 -7.73
CA ASP A 144 -28.96 -5.56 -6.75
C ASP A 144 -28.91 -6.99 -7.31
N GLU A 145 -29.81 -7.32 -8.24
CA GLU A 145 -29.87 -8.61 -8.93
C GLU A 145 -28.66 -8.81 -9.87
N GLU A 146 -28.26 -7.77 -10.61
CA GLU A 146 -27.10 -7.83 -11.52
C GLU A 146 -25.78 -7.91 -10.75
N LEU A 147 -25.72 -7.29 -9.57
CA LEU A 147 -24.59 -7.42 -8.64
C LEU A 147 -24.53 -8.79 -7.98
N ALA A 148 -25.68 -9.43 -7.73
CA ALA A 148 -25.73 -10.80 -7.20
C ALA A 148 -25.26 -11.83 -8.25
N ASP A 149 -25.68 -11.66 -9.51
CA ASP A 149 -25.23 -12.50 -10.62
C ASP A 149 -23.73 -12.35 -10.88
N ALA A 150 -23.20 -11.12 -10.84
CA ALA A 150 -21.76 -10.88 -10.97
C ALA A 150 -20.96 -11.54 -9.82
N ARG A 151 -21.45 -11.45 -8.58
CA ARG A 151 -20.85 -12.16 -7.43
C ARG A 151 -20.87 -13.68 -7.62
N ALA A 152 -21.97 -14.23 -8.12
CA ALA A 152 -22.08 -15.67 -8.38
C ALA A 152 -21.12 -16.12 -9.50
N TYR A 153 -20.91 -15.29 -10.52
CA TYR A 153 -19.95 -15.56 -11.59
C TYR A 153 -18.51 -15.60 -11.07
N GLU A 154 -18.07 -14.60 -10.30
CA GLU A 154 -16.72 -14.57 -9.73
C GLU A 154 -16.47 -15.72 -8.74
N PHE A 155 -17.46 -16.07 -7.93
CA PHE A 155 -17.36 -17.21 -7.03
C PHE A 155 -17.23 -18.54 -7.79
N ASN A 156 -17.99 -18.72 -8.87
CA ASN A 156 -17.94 -19.93 -9.68
C ASN A 156 -16.66 -20.03 -10.52
N GLU A 157 -16.13 -18.91 -11.02
CA GLU A 157 -14.83 -18.84 -11.72
C GLU A 157 -13.68 -19.23 -10.76
N ASN A 158 -13.70 -18.73 -9.52
CA ASN A 158 -12.75 -19.13 -8.48
C ASN A 158 -12.91 -20.59 -8.03
N THR A 159 -14.10 -21.18 -8.15
CA THR A 159 -14.32 -22.61 -7.84
C THR A 159 -13.78 -23.51 -8.96
N GLN A 160 -13.83 -23.06 -10.22
CA GLN A 160 -13.23 -23.79 -11.35
C GLN A 160 -11.70 -23.83 -11.32
N GLU A 161 -11.03 -22.81 -10.75
CA GLU A 161 -9.57 -22.87 -10.52
C GLU A 161 -9.22 -23.86 -9.39
N SER A 162 -10.08 -24.02 -8.38
CA SER A 162 -9.85 -24.96 -7.28
C SER A 162 -10.01 -26.43 -7.70
N ASP A 163 -10.82 -26.74 -8.70
CA ASP A 163 -11.10 -28.11 -9.15
C ASP A 163 -10.04 -28.69 -10.11
N MET A 164 -9.02 -27.91 -10.51
CA MET A 164 -7.88 -28.40 -11.30
C MET A 164 -6.69 -28.90 -10.47
N PHE A 165 -6.75 -28.82 -9.13
CA PHE A 165 -5.65 -29.25 -8.26
C PHE A 165 -5.96 -30.47 -7.37
N GLN A 166 -7.12 -31.11 -7.55
CA GLN A 166 -7.51 -32.25 -6.71
C GLN A 166 -7.31 -33.60 -7.40
N GLU A 167 -6.06 -33.91 -7.77
CA GLU A 167 -5.65 -35.31 -7.96
C GLU A 167 -4.15 -35.51 -7.71
N ASN A 168 -3.68 -35.27 -6.49
CA ASN A 168 -2.78 -36.22 -5.83
C ASN A 168 -2.45 -35.88 -4.36
N SER A 169 -2.38 -36.96 -3.59
CA SER A 169 -1.68 -37.09 -2.31
C SER A 169 -2.44 -36.71 -1.04
N VAL A 170 -3.24 -37.67 -0.60
CA VAL A 170 -3.56 -37.90 0.81
C VAL A 170 -2.25 -38.05 1.58
N ILE A 171 -1.84 -37.05 2.35
CA ILE A 171 -0.79 -37.21 3.38
C ILE A 171 -1.40 -36.92 4.73
N SER A 172 -1.50 -38.00 5.50
CA SER A 172 -1.85 -38.05 6.91
C SER A 172 -0.87 -37.24 7.74
N ILE A 173 -1.44 -36.49 8.68
CA ILE A 173 -0.80 -35.77 9.77
C ILE A 173 0.07 -36.74 10.60
N ALA A 174 1.40 -36.58 10.60
CA ALA A 174 2.29 -36.99 11.69
C ALA A 174 3.70 -36.38 11.53
N GLU A 175 4.09 -35.65 12.57
CA GLU A 175 5.45 -35.48 13.12
C GLU A 175 6.50 -34.65 12.35
N GLU A 176 7.21 -33.85 13.16
CA GLU A 176 8.19 -32.82 12.86
C GLU A 176 9.50 -33.40 12.32
N GLU A 177 9.95 -32.98 11.14
CA GLU A 177 11.38 -33.04 10.77
C GLU A 177 11.79 -31.78 9.98
N GLU A 178 12.94 -31.23 10.35
CA GLU A 178 13.57 -30.01 9.83
C GLU A 178 13.89 -30.13 8.33
N ILE A 179 13.39 -29.19 7.52
CA ILE A 179 13.74 -29.10 6.10
C ILE A 179 14.96 -28.18 5.94
N GLU A 180 16.10 -28.80 5.62
CA GLU A 180 17.37 -28.18 5.27
C GLU A 180 17.25 -27.40 3.94
N TRP A 181 17.37 -26.07 4.00
CA TRP A 181 17.27 -25.18 2.84
C TRP A 181 18.59 -25.20 2.05
N SER A 182 18.67 -26.01 0.99
CA SER A 182 19.75 -25.90 0.00
C SER A 182 19.41 -24.81 -1.01
N GLY A 183 19.81 -23.57 -0.72
CA GLY A 183 19.75 -22.47 -1.67
C GLY A 183 20.66 -22.73 -2.87
N SER A 184 20.06 -22.86 -4.04
CA SER A 184 20.74 -22.80 -5.34
C SER A 184 20.95 -21.33 -5.71
N ASP A 185 22.21 -20.90 -5.76
CA ASP A 185 22.65 -19.62 -6.31
C ASP A 185 22.45 -19.60 -7.83
N ASP A 186 21.41 -18.92 -8.30
CA ASP A 186 21.32 -18.41 -9.68
C ASP A 186 21.34 -16.88 -9.63
N GLU A 187 22.56 -16.31 -9.62
CA GLU A 187 22.79 -14.92 -10.01
C GLU A 187 22.73 -14.83 -11.55
N GLU A 188 21.54 -14.62 -12.11
CA GLU A 188 21.43 -14.12 -13.48
C GLU A 188 21.35 -12.58 -13.48
N ASN A 189 22.35 -12.01 -14.15
CA ASN A 189 22.73 -10.62 -14.26
C ASN A 189 21.69 -9.77 -15.03
N ASP A 190 20.82 -9.08 -14.31
CA ASP A 190 19.73 -8.24 -14.87
C ASP A 190 20.21 -6.85 -15.40
N ALA A 191 21.52 -6.68 -15.62
CA ALA A 191 22.12 -5.40 -15.97
C ALA A 191 22.36 -5.18 -17.48
N GLU A 192 22.13 -6.18 -18.34
CA GLU A 192 22.39 -6.09 -19.80
C GLU A 192 21.16 -5.73 -20.66
N VAL A 193 19.94 -5.67 -20.09
CA VAL A 193 18.71 -5.40 -20.88
C VAL A 193 18.44 -3.91 -21.10
N VAL A 194 19.08 -3.03 -20.31
CA VAL A 194 18.75 -1.59 -20.29
C VAL A 194 19.56 -0.76 -21.31
N ASP A 195 20.65 -1.29 -21.85
CA ASP A 195 21.57 -0.55 -22.74
C ASP A 195 21.12 -0.55 -24.22
N ASP A 196 20.31 -1.54 -24.63
CA ASP A 196 19.81 -1.66 -26.02
C ASP A 196 18.60 -0.74 -26.32
N MET A 197 17.98 -0.14 -25.30
CA MET A 197 16.86 0.80 -25.51
C MET A 197 17.31 2.24 -25.81
N GLU A 198 18.53 2.65 -25.43
CA GLU A 198 19.03 4.00 -25.71
C GLU A 198 19.62 4.15 -27.11
N SER A 199 20.01 3.06 -27.79
CA SER A 199 20.58 3.14 -29.15
C SER A 199 19.54 3.38 -30.26
N ASP A 200 18.29 2.94 -30.08
CA ASP A 200 17.23 3.08 -31.08
C ASP A 200 16.57 4.47 -31.05
N ALA A 201 16.64 5.20 -29.94
CA ALA A 201 16.09 6.55 -29.82
C ALA A 201 16.95 7.63 -30.51
N LEU A 202 18.19 7.31 -30.92
CA LEU A 202 19.12 8.25 -31.54
C LEU A 202 19.24 8.11 -33.07
N GLN A 203 18.59 7.13 -33.70
CA GLN A 203 18.67 6.95 -35.16
C GLN A 203 17.56 7.65 -35.95
N ASP A 204 16.50 8.16 -35.31
CA ASP A 204 15.34 8.71 -36.02
C ASP A 204 15.32 10.24 -36.16
N ASN A 205 16.49 10.89 -36.05
CA ASN A 205 16.58 12.35 -36.11
C ASN A 205 17.73 12.90 -36.96
N PHE A 206 18.04 12.30 -38.11
CA PHE A 206 18.72 13.01 -39.21
C PHE A 206 18.29 12.47 -40.58
N ARG A 207 17.40 13.23 -41.23
CA ARG A 207 17.20 13.45 -42.68
C ARG A 207 17.62 12.38 -43.70
#